data_AF-A0A9P1EKF6-F1
#
_entry.id   AF-A0A9P1EKF6-F1
#
_cell.length_a   1.000
_cell.length_b   1.000
_cell.length_c   1.000
_cell.angle_alpha   90.00
_cell.angle_beta   90.00
_cell.angle_gamma   90.00
#
_symmetry.space_group_name_H-M   'P 1'
#
loop_
_entity.id
_entity.type
_entity.pdbx_description
1 polymer ?
#
loop_
_entity_poly.entity_id
_entity_poly.type
_entity_poly.pdbx_seq_one_letter_code
_entity_poly.pdbx_strand_id
1 'polypeptide(L)'
;MKKRSNLESGTPTRSTYCKCRNMNGMVTKARLWTSWTDKNPGRRFYGCPYYKKEGCGFFQWHDEQLTNRAKDVINQLKWENKRLRGALCQPNGKGGCLMTLQG
;
A
#
# COMPACT_ATOMS: atom_id res chain seq x y z
N MET A 1 -8.85 -22.84 -28.06
CA MET A 1 -10.13 -22.14 -27.81
C MET A 1 -9.93 -21.14 -26.67
N LYS A 2 -10.32 -19.88 -26.94
CA LYS A 2 -10.40 -18.66 -26.10
C LYS A 2 -9.26 -18.33 -25.11
N LYS A 3 -8.48 -17.30 -25.50
CA LYS A 3 -7.68 -16.43 -24.63
C LYS A 3 -8.58 -15.41 -23.90
N ARG A 4 -8.09 -14.95 -22.74
CA ARG A 4 -8.37 -13.70 -22.00
C ARG A 4 -9.70 -13.58 -21.24
N SER A 5 -9.56 -13.30 -19.95
CA SER A 5 -9.87 -11.96 -19.43
C SER A 5 -8.92 -11.62 -18.28
N ASN A 6 -8.48 -10.36 -18.29
CA ASN A 6 -7.66 -9.70 -17.28
C ASN A 6 -8.15 -10.03 -15.86
N LEU A 7 -7.28 -10.60 -15.02
CA LEU A 7 -7.35 -10.29 -13.60
C LEU A 7 -6.67 -8.94 -13.45
N GLU A 8 -7.50 -7.92 -13.35
CA GLU A 8 -7.14 -6.54 -13.05
C GLU A 8 -6.04 -6.52 -11.98
N SER A 9 -5.07 -5.64 -12.18
CA SER A 9 -4.04 -5.28 -11.22
C SER A 9 -4.66 -4.77 -9.92
N GLY A 10 -5.15 -5.69 -9.10
CA GLY A 10 -5.74 -5.42 -7.81
C GLY A 10 -4.62 -5.20 -6.82
N THR A 11 -4.49 -3.97 -6.33
CA THR A 11 -3.91 -3.74 -5.01
C THR A 11 -4.48 -4.79 -4.04
N PRO A 12 -3.67 -5.47 -3.22
CA PRO A 12 -4.20 -6.48 -2.30
C PRO A 12 -5.28 -5.80 -1.45
N THR A 13 -6.53 -6.20 -1.66
CA THR A 13 -7.64 -5.70 -0.87
C THR A 13 -7.32 -6.04 0.58
N ARG A 14 -7.37 -5.03 1.45
CA ARG A 14 -7.19 -5.26 2.88
C ARG A 14 -8.24 -6.26 3.33
N SER A 15 -7.82 -7.50 3.62
CA SER A 15 -8.75 -8.46 4.18
C SER A 15 -9.04 -8.04 5.61
N THR A 16 -10.28 -7.69 5.88
CA THR A 16 -10.77 -7.42 7.24
C THR A 16 -11.25 -8.70 7.92
N TYR A 17 -10.95 -9.87 7.33
CA TYR A 17 -11.35 -11.20 7.81
C TYR A 17 -10.14 -12.12 7.91
N CYS A 18 -10.12 -12.96 8.94
CA CYS A 18 -9.10 -13.99 9.13
C CYS A 18 -9.58 -15.35 8.60
N LYS A 19 -8.72 -16.37 8.69
CA LYS A 19 -9.02 -17.74 8.21
C LYS A 19 -9.90 -18.55 9.18
N CYS A 20 -10.21 -18.03 10.36
CA CYS A 20 -11.07 -18.72 11.33
C CYS A 20 -12.54 -18.66 10.90
N ARG A 21 -13.30 -19.68 11.28
CA ARG A 21 -14.77 -19.68 11.20
C ARG A 21 -15.37 -19.70 12.59
N ASN A 22 -16.51 -19.04 12.77
CA ASN A 22 -17.28 -19.12 14.00
C ASN A 22 -18.08 -20.44 14.05
N MET A 23 -18.82 -20.66 15.14
CA MET A 23 -19.64 -21.86 15.34
C MET A 23 -20.69 -22.08 14.25
N ASN A 24 -21.12 -21.01 13.57
CA ASN A 24 -22.07 -21.05 12.45
C ASN A 24 -21.39 -21.23 11.09
N GLY A 25 -20.08 -21.53 11.05
CA GLY A 25 -19.30 -21.70 9.81
C GLY A 25 -18.94 -20.40 9.08
N MET A 26 -19.30 -19.23 9.61
CA MET A 26 -19.04 -17.93 8.98
C MET A 26 -17.60 -17.47 9.22
N VAL A 27 -16.99 -16.84 8.21
CA VAL A 27 -15.64 -16.25 8.32
C VAL A 27 -15.58 -15.22 9.45
N THR A 28 -14.48 -15.23 10.19
CA THR A 28 -14.32 -14.38 11.37
C THR A 28 -13.69 -13.04 11.01
N LYS A 29 -14.30 -11.94 11.46
CA LYS A 29 -13.75 -10.59 11.28
C LYS A 29 -12.45 -10.42 12.07
N ALA A 30 -11.42 -9.93 11.40
CA ALA A 30 -10.17 -9.55 12.03
C ALA A 30 -10.36 -8.30 12.89
N ARG A 31 -9.66 -8.25 14.03
CA ARG A 31 -9.65 -7.07 14.92
C ARG A 31 -8.53 -6.14 14.51
N LEU A 32 -8.75 -4.83 14.68
CA LEU A 32 -7.74 -3.81 14.45
C LEU A 32 -7.00 -3.53 15.76
N TRP A 33 -5.68 -3.72 15.73
CA TRP A 33 -4.78 -3.58 16.87
C TRP A 33 -3.76 -2.49 16.59
N THR A 34 -3.11 -2.00 17.64
CA THR A 34 -1.98 -1.08 17.57
C THR A 34 -0.72 -1.83 18.01
N SER A 35 0.34 -1.74 17.22
CA SER A 35 1.66 -2.25 17.59
C SER A 35 2.29 -1.30 18.61
N TRP A 36 2.75 -1.88 19.71
CA TRP A 36 3.52 -1.21 20.76
C TRP A 36 4.97 -1.70 20.82
N THR A 37 5.45 -2.30 19.73
CA THR A 37 6.84 -2.74 19.61
C THR A 37 7.75 -1.56 19.27
N ASP A 38 8.98 -1.56 19.77
CA ASP A 38 9.97 -0.50 19.49
C ASP A 38 10.24 -0.32 17.99
N LYS A 39 10.12 -1.40 17.21
CA LYS A 39 10.32 -1.38 15.74
C LYS A 39 9.15 -0.74 14.99
N ASN A 40 7.93 -0.78 15.53
CA ASN A 40 6.72 -0.29 14.87
C ASN A 40 5.77 0.38 15.89
N PRO A 41 6.19 1.42 16.61
CA PRO A 41 5.35 2.05 17.61
C PRO A 41 4.15 2.74 16.95
N GLY A 42 2.96 2.54 17.51
CA GLY A 42 1.73 3.20 17.05
C GLY A 42 1.16 2.69 15.72
N ARG A 43 1.88 1.85 14.97
CA ARG A 43 1.39 1.33 13.67
C ARG A 43 0.26 0.33 13.87
N ARG A 44 -0.83 0.48 13.11
CA ARG A 44 -2.03 -0.36 13.27
C ARG A 44 -1.98 -1.60 12.36
N PHE A 45 -2.58 -2.70 12.78
CA PHE A 45 -2.69 -3.94 11.99
C PHE A 45 -4.00 -4.68 12.26
N TYR A 46 -4.50 -5.41 11.27
CA TYR A 46 -5.56 -6.39 11.43
C TYR A 46 -4.97 -7.72 11.88
N GLY A 47 -5.55 -8.31 12.93
CA GLY A 47 -5.12 -9.58 13.51
C GLY A 47 -6.30 -10.49 13.84
N CYS A 48 -6.06 -11.80 13.84
CA CYS A 48 -7.05 -12.78 14.29
C CYS A 48 -7.53 -12.45 15.73
N PRO A 49 -8.84 -12.39 16.00
CA PRO A 49 -9.33 -12.13 17.36
C PRO A 49 -8.92 -13.21 18.38
N TYR A 50 -8.60 -14.42 17.91
CA TYR A 50 -8.22 -15.56 18.74
C TYR A 50 -6.70 -15.78 18.83
N TYR A 51 -5.87 -14.77 18.52
CA TYR A 51 -4.40 -14.94 18.49
C TYR A 51 -3.78 -15.46 19.80
N LYS A 52 -4.46 -15.32 20.95
CA LYS A 52 -4.02 -15.87 22.25
C LYS A 52 -4.48 -17.32 22.54
N LYS A 53 -5.36 -17.87 21.70
CA LYS A 53 -6.01 -19.19 21.89
C LYS A 53 -5.83 -20.03 20.62
N GLU A 54 -4.59 -20.18 20.12
CA GLU A 54 -4.31 -20.93 18.88
C GLU A 54 -5.09 -20.41 17.65
N GLY A 55 -5.19 -19.08 17.51
CA GLY A 55 -5.82 -18.47 16.33
C GLY A 55 -5.04 -18.75 15.04
N CYS A 56 -5.66 -18.55 13.87
CA CYS A 56 -5.07 -18.88 12.57
C CYS A 56 -3.83 -18.04 12.13
N GLY A 57 -3.23 -17.26 13.02
CA GLY A 57 -2.04 -16.45 12.72
C GLY A 57 -2.26 -15.29 11.74
N PHE A 58 -3.51 -14.95 11.40
CA PHE A 58 -3.78 -13.85 10.47
C PHE A 58 -3.22 -12.53 10.98
N PHE A 59 -2.46 -11.85 10.12
CA PHE A 59 -1.82 -10.56 10.36
C PHE A 59 -1.75 -9.76 9.05
N GLN A 60 -2.18 -8.50 9.07
CA GLN A 60 -2.04 -7.59 7.93
C GLN A 60 -1.94 -6.13 8.39
N TRP A 61 -0.97 -5.37 7.89
CA TRP A 61 -0.83 -3.96 8.24
C TRP A 61 -2.02 -3.09 7.81
N HIS A 62 -2.40 -2.16 8.68
CA HIS A 62 -3.40 -1.12 8.44
C HIS A 62 -2.69 0.20 8.07
N ASP A 63 -2.10 0.22 6.88
CA ASP A 63 -1.51 1.40 6.23
C ASP A 63 -2.55 2.22 5.44
N GLU A 64 -3.13 3.27 6.02
CA GLU A 64 -4.15 4.08 5.36
C GLU A 64 -3.87 4.34 3.86
N GLN A 65 -4.90 4.20 3.02
CA GLN A 65 -4.72 4.47 1.61
C GLN A 65 -4.39 5.95 1.44
N LEU A 66 -3.24 6.23 0.84
CA LEU A 66 -2.87 7.60 0.48
C LEU A 66 -3.97 8.19 -0.39
N THR A 67 -4.41 9.40 -0.04
CA THR A 67 -5.34 10.18 -0.88
C THR A 67 -4.69 10.42 -2.25
N ASN A 68 -5.50 10.64 -3.29
CA ASN A 68 -4.97 10.95 -4.63
C ASN A 68 -4.04 12.17 -4.56
N ARG A 69 -4.44 13.21 -3.80
CA ARG A 69 -3.59 14.37 -3.53
C ARG A 69 -2.24 14.00 -2.90
N ALA A 70 -2.22 13.12 -1.91
CA ALA A 70 -0.96 12.68 -1.29
C ALA A 70 -0.09 11.90 -2.28
N LYS A 71 -0.69 11.04 -3.11
CA LYS A 71 0.03 10.33 -4.18
C LYS A 71 0.63 11.31 -5.20
N ASP A 72 -0.13 12.31 -5.62
CA ASP A 72 0.31 13.32 -6.59
C ASP A 72 1.49 14.12 -6.05
N VAL A 73 1.41 14.58 -4.80
CA VAL A 73 2.51 15.30 -4.13
C VAL A 73 3.74 14.40 -3.99
N ILE A 74 3.58 13.15 -3.56
CA ILE A 74 4.71 12.20 -3.45
C ILE A 74 5.36 11.98 -4.82
N ASN A 75 4.57 11.83 -5.88
CA ASN A 75 5.08 11.66 -7.23
C ASN A 75 5.83 12.91 -7.71
N GLN A 76 5.25 14.10 -7.51
CA GLN A 76 5.89 15.37 -7.83
C GLN A 76 7.23 15.53 -7.11
N LEU A 77 7.25 15.29 -5.79
CA LEU A 77 8.46 15.39 -4.98
C LEU A 77 9.51 14.37 -5.42
N LYS A 78 9.12 13.13 -5.79
CA LYS A 78 10.04 12.13 -6.35
C LYS A 78 10.69 12.61 -7.65
N TRP A 79 9.91 13.20 -8.54
CA TRP A 79 10.42 13.79 -9.79
C TRP A 79 11.40 14.92 -9.49
N GLU A 80 11.04 15.83 -8.59
CA GLU A 80 11.89 16.95 -8.21
C GLU A 80 13.18 16.49 -7.54
N ASN A 81 13.13 15.52 -6.63
CA ASN A 81 14.32 14.94 -5.99
C ASN A 81 15.27 14.34 -7.04
N LYS A 82 14.72 13.66 -8.06
CA LYS A 82 15.51 13.12 -9.18
C LYS A 82 16.16 14.24 -10.00
N ARG A 83 15.43 15.33 -10.28
CA ARG A 83 15.96 16.51 -10.99
C ARG A 83 17.04 17.25 -10.20
N LEU A 84 16.92 17.31 -8.88
CA LEU A 84 17.92 17.95 -8.01
C LEU A 84 19.18 17.07 -7.87
N ARG A 85 19.02 15.75 -7.85
CA ARG A 85 20.14 14.80 -7.77
C ARG A 85 20.85 14.57 -9.10
N GLY A 86 20.16 14.71 -10.21
CA GLY A 86 20.73 14.61 -11.56
C GLY A 86 20.45 15.91 -12.32
N ALA A 87 21.47 16.75 -12.46
CA ALA A 87 21.36 18.04 -13.13
C ALA A 87 20.60 17.99 -14.48
N LEU A 88 19.79 19.04 -14.68
CA LEU A 88 19.14 19.55 -15.90
C LEU A 88 18.16 18.65 -16.65
N CYS A 89 16.88 18.81 -16.31
CA CYS A 89 15.85 18.99 -17.32
C CYS A 89 14.59 19.61 -16.67
N GLN A 90 14.02 20.65 -17.29
CA GLN A 90 12.71 21.18 -16.90
C GLN A 90 11.59 20.50 -17.71
N PRO A 91 10.52 20.02 -17.06
CA PRO A 91 9.39 19.46 -17.75
C PRO A 91 8.56 20.57 -18.38
N ASN A 92 8.44 20.56 -19.71
CA ASN A 92 7.32 21.23 -20.36
C ASN A 92 6.08 20.35 -20.20
N GLY A 93 4.89 20.97 -20.12
CA GLY A 93 3.58 20.37 -19.79
C GLY A 93 3.06 19.24 -20.70
N LYS A 94 3.94 18.54 -21.42
CA LYS A 94 3.69 17.36 -22.26
C LYS A 94 4.60 16.17 -21.93
N GLY A 95 5.34 16.18 -20.82
CA GLY A 95 6.10 15.01 -20.34
C GLY A 95 7.38 14.69 -21.13
N GLY A 96 7.96 15.66 -21.84
CA GLY A 96 9.25 15.53 -22.52
C GLY A 96 10.34 16.41 -21.92
N CYS A 97 11.60 15.96 -22.02
CA CYS A 97 12.78 16.73 -21.63
C CYS A 97 13.40 17.48 -22.81
N LEU A 98 13.67 18.79 -22.66
CA LEU A 98 14.53 19.54 -23.57
C LEU A 98 15.94 19.57 -22.96
N MET A 99 16.91 18.93 -23.62
CA MET A 99 18.32 19.03 -23.26
C MET A 99 18.84 20.38 -23.76
N THR A 100 19.14 21.32 -22.87
CA THR A 100 19.91 22.51 -23.25
C THR A 100 21.39 22.14 -23.30
N LEU A 101 21.94 22.05 -24.50
CA LEU A 101 23.38 22.02 -24.73
C LEU A 101 23.95 23.39 -24.33
N GLN A 102 24.83 23.43 -23.35
CA GLN A 102 25.68 24.59 -23.09
C GLN A 102 27.02 24.35 -23.77
N GLY A 103 27.37 25.25 -24.71
CA GLY A 103 28.73 25.56 -25.16
C GLY A 103 29.38 24.54 -26.06
#